data_AF-A0A423J0W5-F1
#
_entry.id   AF-A0A423J0W5-F1
#
_cell.length_a   1.000
_cell.length_b   1.000
_cell.length_c   1.000
_cell.angle_alpha   90.00
_cell.angle_beta   90.00
_cell.angle_gamma   90.00
#
_symmetry.space_group_name_H-M   'P 1'
#
loop_
_entity.id
_entity.type
_entity.pdbx_description
1 polymer ?
#
loop_
_entity_poly.entity_id
_entity_poly.type
_entity_poly.pdbx_seq_one_letter_code
_entity_poly.pdbx_strand_id
1 'polypeptide(L)'
;MFRSRSLIAAMTCLALASGSMTALADPGNGKGQGSGKGNPQNSQDHGNASHGNKGKGSGGDDWSHGPSINHGSVLGILGGYRDYWSPGPALPPGIQKNLARGKPLPPGIAKKLDGRLLGRLPHYDGYEWRQAGTDLILVAIATGIIYEVLNGAFD
;
A
#
# COMPACT_ATOMS: atom_id res chain seq x y z
N MET A 1 33.81 -15.91 -36.31
CA MET A 1 34.69 -16.48 -35.26
C MET A 1 33.83 -16.85 -34.06
N PHE A 2 33.56 -18.13 -33.86
CA PHE A 2 32.75 -18.66 -32.76
C PHE A 2 33.57 -18.78 -31.49
N ARG A 3 33.02 -18.35 -30.35
CA ARG A 3 33.42 -18.81 -29.01
C ARG A 3 32.21 -18.91 -28.10
N SER A 4 31.58 -20.07 -28.13
CA SER A 4 30.72 -20.61 -27.08
C SER A 4 31.58 -21.07 -25.89
N ARG A 5 31.20 -20.71 -24.67
CA ARG A 5 31.55 -21.46 -23.46
C ARG A 5 30.34 -21.50 -22.53
N SER A 6 29.61 -22.60 -22.68
CA SER A 6 28.63 -23.10 -21.73
C SER A 6 29.32 -23.38 -20.40
N LEU A 7 28.76 -22.87 -19.29
CA LEU A 7 29.10 -23.34 -17.95
C LEU A 7 27.82 -23.83 -17.28
N ILE A 8 27.75 -25.16 -17.24
CA ILE A 8 26.88 -26.01 -16.46
C ILE A 8 27.46 -26.07 -15.03
N ALA A 9 26.63 -25.87 -14.00
CA ALA A 9 26.70 -26.46 -12.65
C ALA A 9 25.92 -25.56 -11.66
N ALA A 10 25.15 -26.03 -10.68
CA ALA A 10 24.64 -27.35 -10.33
C ALA A 10 23.46 -27.10 -9.37
N MET A 11 22.42 -27.93 -9.47
CA MET A 11 21.26 -27.95 -8.59
C MET A 11 21.66 -28.35 -7.16
N THR A 12 21.21 -27.59 -6.15
CA THR A 12 21.15 -28.10 -4.78
C THR A 12 19.81 -27.73 -4.18
N CYS A 13 18.84 -28.64 -4.28
CA CYS A 13 17.58 -28.58 -3.56
C CYS A 13 17.82 -29.08 -2.13
N LEU A 14 17.54 -28.25 -1.12
CA LEU A 14 17.45 -28.71 0.26
C LEU A 14 15.99 -28.57 0.72
N ALA A 15 15.24 -29.66 0.55
CA ALA A 15 13.91 -29.80 1.11
C ALA A 15 14.03 -30.14 2.61
N LEU A 16 13.62 -29.23 3.47
CA LEU A 16 13.40 -29.51 4.89
C LEU A 16 11.95 -29.91 5.10
N ALA A 17 11.73 -31.20 5.30
CA ALA A 17 10.50 -31.75 5.85
C ALA A 17 10.63 -31.80 7.38
N SER A 18 9.57 -31.42 8.11
CA SER A 18 9.02 -32.08 9.32
C SER A 18 8.24 -31.10 10.20
N GLY A 19 7.00 -31.46 10.55
CA GLY A 19 6.31 -30.89 11.70
C GLY A 19 4.79 -30.82 11.59
N SER A 20 4.09 -31.94 11.79
CA SER A 20 2.67 -31.94 12.13
C SER A 20 2.51 -31.78 13.64
N MET A 21 1.74 -30.79 14.11
CA MET A 21 1.09 -30.84 15.41
C MET A 21 -0.38 -30.45 15.27
N THR A 22 -1.23 -31.39 15.66
CA THR A 22 -2.67 -31.25 15.84
C THR A 22 -3.00 -30.51 17.13
N ALA A 23 -4.04 -29.68 17.03
CA ALA A 23 -5.05 -29.34 18.04
C ALA A 23 -4.62 -28.64 19.35
N LEU A 24 -5.17 -27.44 19.55
CA LEU A 24 -5.99 -27.18 20.72
C LEU A 24 -7.09 -26.18 20.33
N ALA A 25 -8.35 -26.60 20.42
CA ALA A 25 -9.47 -25.68 20.53
C ALA A 25 -9.47 -25.11 21.94
N ASP A 26 -9.62 -23.80 22.07
CA ASP A 26 -9.90 -23.10 23.33
C ASP A 26 -11.16 -22.24 23.13
N PRO A 27 -12.04 -22.15 24.15
CA PRO A 27 -13.48 -22.17 23.99
C PRO A 27 -14.09 -20.79 23.80
N GLY A 28 -15.37 -20.81 23.42
CA GLY A 28 -16.15 -19.61 23.17
C GLY A 28 -16.17 -18.63 24.33
N ASN A 29 -16.14 -17.35 23.99
CA ASN A 29 -16.60 -16.28 24.86
C ASN A 29 -17.83 -15.65 24.22
N GLY A 30 -18.97 -16.29 24.44
CA GLY A 30 -20.26 -15.66 24.27
C GLY A 30 -20.43 -14.62 25.38
N LYS A 31 -20.49 -13.34 25.02
CA LYS A 31 -20.98 -12.31 25.94
C LYS A 31 -21.97 -11.41 25.23
N GLY A 32 -23.23 -11.86 25.27
CA GLY A 32 -24.38 -10.98 25.17
C GLY A 32 -24.68 -10.35 26.52
N GLN A 33 -24.89 -9.04 26.53
CA GLN A 33 -25.58 -8.18 27.50
C GLN A 33 -25.01 -6.78 27.29
N GLY A 34 -25.74 -5.70 27.18
CA GLY A 34 -27.15 -5.43 27.39
C GLY A 34 -27.30 -3.91 27.33
N SER A 35 -28.43 -3.45 26.82
CA SER A 35 -28.78 -2.04 26.67
C SER A 35 -28.77 -1.29 28.02
N GLY A 36 -28.23 -0.07 28.04
CA GLY A 36 -28.23 0.78 29.23
C GLY A 36 -28.01 2.25 28.86
N LYS A 37 -29.11 2.98 28.76
CA LYS A 37 -29.24 4.40 28.45
C LYS A 37 -28.98 5.21 29.74
N GLY A 38 -28.09 6.20 29.71
CA GLY A 38 -27.88 7.08 30.87
C GLY A 38 -26.88 8.22 30.63
N ASN A 39 -27.40 9.44 30.55
CA ASN A 39 -26.74 10.74 30.70
C ASN A 39 -27.65 11.51 31.70
N PRO A 40 -27.17 12.33 32.67
CA PRO A 40 -26.55 13.64 32.37
C PRO A 40 -25.49 14.20 33.36
N GLN A 41 -24.73 15.21 32.84
CA GLN A 41 -24.17 16.42 33.50
C GLN A 41 -23.22 16.25 34.71
N ASN A 42 -22.21 17.07 35.02
CA ASN A 42 -21.59 18.31 34.54
C ASN A 42 -20.31 18.47 35.40
N SER A 43 -19.17 18.94 34.86
CA SER A 43 -18.17 19.76 35.57
C SER A 43 -17.15 20.34 34.59
N GLN A 44 -17.14 21.66 34.48
CA GLN A 44 -16.09 22.52 33.91
C GLN A 44 -14.78 22.38 34.70
N ASP A 45 -13.62 22.39 34.03
CA ASP A 45 -12.64 23.50 34.06
C ASP A 45 -11.40 23.19 33.16
N HIS A 46 -10.56 24.21 32.94
CA HIS A 46 -9.72 24.55 31.79
C HIS A 46 -8.51 23.64 31.44
N GLY A 47 -8.19 23.61 30.14
CA GLY A 47 -6.88 23.16 29.63
C GLY A 47 -6.76 23.26 28.10
N ASN A 48 -6.12 24.33 27.62
CA ASN A 48 -5.77 24.56 26.21
C ASN A 48 -4.86 23.45 25.65
N ALA A 49 -5.30 22.69 24.65
CA ALA A 49 -4.42 21.92 23.78
C ALA A 49 -5.07 21.61 22.42
N SER A 50 -4.57 22.32 21.40
CA SER A 50 -4.35 21.90 20.01
C SER A 50 -5.41 21.03 19.33
N HIS A 51 -6.11 21.68 18.40
CA HIS A 51 -6.99 21.09 17.40
C HIS A 51 -6.17 20.23 16.42
N GLY A 52 -6.25 18.91 16.56
CA GLY A 52 -5.68 17.93 15.64
C GLY A 52 -6.58 16.72 15.54
N ASN A 53 -7.62 16.81 14.71
CA ASN A 53 -8.59 15.76 14.43
C ASN A 53 -7.90 14.54 13.79
N LYS A 54 -7.43 13.58 14.60
CA LYS A 54 -7.08 12.22 14.14
C LYS A 54 -8.37 11.45 13.90
N GLY A 55 -8.83 11.50 12.65
CA GLY A 55 -9.85 10.59 12.15
C GLY A 55 -9.37 9.15 12.28
N LYS A 56 -10.07 8.38 13.12
CA LYS A 56 -10.00 6.91 13.18
C LYS A 56 -10.36 6.34 11.80
N GLY A 57 -9.38 5.74 11.13
CA GLY A 57 -9.55 4.84 10.00
C GLY A 57 -8.88 3.52 10.32
N SER A 58 -9.66 2.45 10.36
CA SER A 58 -9.27 1.11 10.77
C SER A 58 -8.14 0.51 9.92
N GLY A 59 -7.06 0.05 10.56
CA GLY A 59 -6.17 -0.99 10.04
C GLY A 59 -4.74 -0.56 9.65
N GLY A 60 -3.78 -0.83 10.53
CA GLY A 60 -2.38 -1.10 10.16
C GLY A 60 -1.41 0.06 10.40
N ASP A 61 -1.07 0.30 11.66
CA ASP A 61 -0.10 1.32 12.10
C ASP A 61 1.38 0.85 12.07
N ASP A 62 1.70 -0.17 11.26
CA ASP A 62 3.07 -0.71 11.10
C ASP A 62 3.85 -0.06 9.93
N TRP A 63 3.34 1.03 9.37
CA TRP A 63 4.03 1.83 8.34
C TRP A 63 4.77 3.03 8.91
N SER A 64 4.88 3.11 10.24
CA SER A 64 5.45 4.25 10.97
C SER A 64 6.90 4.60 10.59
N HIS A 65 7.63 3.69 9.95
CA HIS A 65 9.01 3.87 9.52
C HIS A 65 9.17 4.15 8.02
N GLY A 66 8.08 4.20 7.26
CA GLY A 66 8.13 4.44 5.83
C GLY A 66 8.12 5.93 5.45
N PRO A 67 8.37 6.25 4.17
CA PRO A 67 8.34 7.63 3.69
C PRO A 67 6.98 8.29 3.92
N SER A 68 7.00 9.55 4.37
CA SER A 68 5.80 10.39 4.44
C SER A 68 5.51 11.00 3.06
N ILE A 69 4.30 10.76 2.56
CA ILE A 69 3.90 11.16 1.20
C ILE A 69 2.93 12.33 1.29
N ASN A 70 3.24 13.43 0.61
CA ASN A 70 2.32 14.54 0.46
C ASN A 70 1.47 14.35 -0.81
N HIS A 71 0.22 13.91 -0.63
CA HIS A 71 -0.67 13.62 -1.77
C HIS A 71 -0.97 14.88 -2.59
N GLY A 72 -1.16 16.03 -1.95
CA GLY A 72 -1.44 17.29 -2.64
C GLY A 72 -0.30 17.73 -3.56
N SER A 73 0.94 17.63 -3.10
CA SER A 73 2.13 17.93 -3.91
C SER A 73 2.25 16.97 -5.10
N VAL A 74 2.04 15.66 -4.87
CA VAL A 74 2.10 14.65 -5.93
C VAL A 74 1.02 14.91 -6.99
N LEU A 75 -0.23 15.13 -6.58
CA LEU A 75 -1.34 15.43 -7.48
C LEU A 75 -1.12 16.76 -8.23
N GLY A 76 -0.54 17.76 -7.56
CA GLY A 76 -0.16 19.02 -8.19
C GLY A 76 0.88 18.83 -9.30
N ILE A 77 1.88 17.95 -9.09
CA ILE A 77 2.84 17.57 -10.12
C ILE A 77 2.13 16.86 -11.27
N LEU A 78 1.28 15.87 -11.00
CA LEU A 78 0.53 15.18 -12.07
C LEU A 78 -0.32 16.15 -12.89
N GLY A 79 -1.01 17.09 -12.25
CA GLY A 79 -1.78 18.13 -12.92
C GLY A 79 -0.92 19.07 -13.77
N GLY A 80 0.26 19.46 -13.28
CA GLY A 80 1.19 20.35 -13.98
C GLY A 80 1.94 19.72 -15.17
N TYR A 81 2.01 18.39 -15.23
CA TYR A 81 2.73 17.65 -16.29
C TYR A 81 1.79 16.70 -17.06
N ARG A 82 0.57 17.17 -17.38
CA ARG A 82 -0.46 16.39 -18.08
C ARG A 82 0.03 15.83 -19.43
N ASP A 83 0.96 16.50 -20.11
CA ASP A 83 1.52 16.06 -21.40
C ASP A 83 2.43 14.82 -21.30
N TYR A 84 2.82 14.41 -20.10
CA TYR A 84 3.75 13.28 -19.87
C TYR A 84 3.06 11.99 -19.49
N TRP A 85 1.74 11.99 -19.41
CA TRP A 85 0.96 10.80 -19.08
C TRP A 85 -0.38 10.82 -19.80
N SER A 86 -1.06 9.67 -19.79
CA SER A 86 -2.44 9.57 -20.26
C SER A 86 -3.21 8.64 -19.34
N PRO A 87 -4.51 8.88 -19.13
CA PRO A 87 -5.35 7.96 -18.38
C PRO A 87 -5.25 6.56 -18.99
N GLY A 88 -4.96 5.57 -18.15
CA GLY A 88 -5.12 4.17 -18.52
C GLY A 88 -6.60 3.78 -18.45
N PRO A 89 -7.00 2.65 -19.06
CA PRO A 89 -8.31 2.09 -18.78
C PRO A 89 -8.43 1.81 -17.28
N ALA A 90 -9.56 2.20 -16.68
CA ALA A 90 -9.83 1.95 -15.28
C ALA A 90 -9.72 0.46 -14.96
N LEU A 91 -9.19 0.15 -13.78
CA LEU A 91 -9.05 -1.24 -13.35
C LEU A 91 -10.44 -1.87 -13.12
N PRO A 92 -10.64 -3.16 -13.47
CA PRO A 92 -11.88 -3.84 -13.14
C PRO A 92 -12.15 -3.81 -11.62
N PRO A 93 -13.42 -3.76 -11.18
CA PRO A 93 -13.75 -3.59 -9.75
C PRO A 93 -13.12 -4.64 -8.82
N GLY A 94 -12.95 -5.88 -9.29
CA GLY A 94 -12.29 -6.95 -8.54
C GLY A 94 -10.78 -6.75 -8.36
N ILE A 95 -10.12 -6.09 -9.31
CA ILE A 95 -8.68 -5.77 -9.23
C ILE A 95 -8.47 -4.52 -8.38
N GLN A 96 -9.31 -3.50 -8.55
CA GLN A 96 -9.22 -2.26 -7.78
C GLN A 96 -9.35 -2.51 -6.27
N LYS A 97 -10.25 -3.41 -5.85
CA LYS A 97 -10.37 -3.85 -4.44
C LYS A 97 -9.12 -4.56 -3.89
N ASN A 98 -8.29 -5.09 -4.77
CA ASN A 98 -7.04 -5.74 -4.38
C ASN A 98 -5.83 -4.79 -4.44
N LEU A 99 -5.97 -3.63 -5.06
CA LEU A 99 -4.98 -2.57 -5.06
C LEU A 99 -5.08 -1.78 -3.74
N ALA A 100 -4.43 -2.31 -2.71
CA ALA A 100 -4.45 -1.70 -1.38
C ALA A 100 -3.06 -1.74 -0.75
N ARG A 101 -2.79 -0.77 0.14
CA ARG A 101 -1.55 -0.70 0.90
C ARG A 101 -1.28 -2.01 1.66
N GLY A 102 -0.01 -2.42 1.67
CA GLY A 102 0.48 -3.64 2.30
C GLY A 102 0.22 -4.92 1.52
N LYS A 103 -0.59 -4.88 0.45
CA LYS A 103 -0.81 -6.04 -0.41
C LYS A 103 0.24 -6.08 -1.52
N PRO A 104 0.62 -7.28 -2.00
CA PRO A 104 1.47 -7.40 -3.17
C PRO A 104 0.74 -6.84 -4.39
N LEU A 105 1.48 -6.13 -5.24
CA LEU A 105 0.98 -5.62 -6.51
C LEU A 105 0.62 -6.79 -7.45
N PRO A 106 -0.62 -6.86 -7.97
CA PRO A 106 -0.96 -7.86 -8.98
C PRO A 106 -0.05 -7.75 -10.22
N PRO A 107 0.41 -8.88 -10.78
CA PRO A 107 1.26 -8.85 -11.96
C PRO A 107 0.52 -8.27 -13.17
N GLY A 108 1.23 -7.50 -13.98
CA GLY A 108 0.76 -7.02 -15.29
C GLY A 108 -0.19 -5.81 -15.26
N ILE A 109 -0.63 -5.32 -14.10
CA ILE A 109 -1.57 -4.18 -14.04
C ILE A 109 -0.88 -2.81 -13.93
N ALA A 110 0.33 -2.76 -13.37
CA ALA A 110 1.06 -1.51 -13.19
C ALA A 110 2.11 -1.31 -14.27
N LYS A 111 2.10 -0.11 -14.86
CA LYS A 111 3.04 0.35 -15.87
C LYS A 111 4.03 1.32 -15.26
N LYS A 112 5.26 1.32 -15.80
CA LYS A 112 6.25 2.35 -15.48
C LYS A 112 5.77 3.69 -16.01
N LEU A 113 6.01 4.74 -15.24
CA LEU A 113 5.76 6.12 -15.67
C LEU A 113 6.79 6.55 -16.72
N ASP A 114 6.43 7.56 -17.52
CA ASP A 114 7.40 8.28 -18.36
C ASP A 114 8.52 8.83 -17.48
N GLY A 115 9.77 8.66 -17.89
CA GLY A 115 10.94 9.08 -17.10
C GLY A 115 10.95 10.59 -16.80
N ARG A 116 10.36 11.41 -17.67
CA ARG A 116 10.24 12.85 -17.47
C ARG A 116 9.28 13.18 -16.33
N LEU A 117 8.17 12.46 -16.23
CA LEU A 117 7.23 12.61 -15.12
C LEU A 117 7.79 12.03 -13.83
N LEU A 118 8.40 10.84 -13.91
CA LEU A 118 9.00 10.16 -12.77
C LEU A 118 10.09 11.03 -12.12
N GLY A 119 10.89 11.75 -12.92
CA GLY A 119 11.90 12.69 -12.42
C GLY A 119 11.35 13.96 -11.76
N ARG A 120 10.03 14.22 -11.83
CA ARG A 120 9.37 15.33 -11.12
C ARG A 120 8.74 14.88 -9.81
N LEU A 121 8.40 13.60 -9.68
CA LEU A 121 7.79 13.05 -8.48
C LEU A 121 8.84 12.95 -7.35
N PRO A 122 8.41 13.06 -6.07
CA PRO A 122 9.28 12.80 -4.93
C PRO A 122 9.90 11.40 -5.03
N HIS A 123 11.21 11.31 -4.83
CA HIS A 123 11.95 10.06 -4.81
C HIS A 123 12.03 9.50 -3.38
N TYR A 124 11.86 8.19 -3.26
CA TYR A 124 11.97 7.46 -2.00
C TYR A 124 12.81 6.20 -2.22
N ASP A 125 13.89 6.05 -1.45
CA ASP A 125 14.82 4.93 -1.60
C ASP A 125 14.09 3.59 -1.38
N GLY A 126 14.29 2.65 -2.31
CA GLY A 126 13.64 1.34 -2.26
C GLY A 126 12.20 1.32 -2.74
N TYR A 127 11.66 2.46 -3.19
CA TYR A 127 10.31 2.57 -3.75
C TYR A 127 10.30 3.15 -5.17
N GLU A 128 9.26 2.84 -5.92
CA GLU A 128 9.04 3.39 -7.25
C GLU A 128 7.58 3.76 -7.48
N TRP A 129 7.38 4.86 -8.20
CA TRP A 129 6.06 5.28 -8.66
C TRP A 129 5.66 4.52 -9.94
N ARG A 130 4.44 3.99 -9.97
CA ARG A 130 3.87 3.30 -11.12
C ARG A 130 2.41 3.69 -11.35
N GLN A 131 1.98 3.64 -12.61
CA GLN A 131 0.58 3.86 -12.97
C GLN A 131 -0.16 2.53 -13.01
N ALA A 132 -1.31 2.44 -12.35
CA ALA A 132 -2.20 1.28 -12.39
C ALA A 132 -3.60 1.75 -12.83
N GLY A 133 -3.90 1.60 -14.12
CA GLY A 133 -5.12 2.18 -14.70
C GLY A 133 -5.15 3.71 -14.57
N THR A 134 -6.12 4.22 -13.81
CA THR A 134 -6.30 5.64 -13.46
C THR A 134 -5.58 6.04 -12.17
N ASP A 135 -4.96 5.10 -11.47
CA ASP A 135 -4.40 5.31 -10.15
C ASP A 135 -2.86 5.42 -10.22
N LEU A 136 -2.29 6.21 -9.31
CA LEU A 136 -0.86 6.27 -9.08
C LEU A 136 -0.52 5.48 -7.81
N ILE A 137 0.43 4.56 -7.90
CA ILE A 137 0.84 3.72 -6.76
C ILE A 137 2.33 3.88 -6.47
N LEU A 138 2.69 3.85 -5.18
CA LEU A 138 4.06 3.70 -4.73
C LEU A 138 4.30 2.25 -4.33
N VAL A 139 5.33 1.61 -4.90
CA VAL A 139 5.59 0.17 -4.72
C VAL A 139 7.01 -0.03 -4.19
N ALA A 140 7.18 -0.89 -3.19
CA ALA A 140 8.49 -1.31 -2.70
C ALA A 140 9.17 -2.22 -3.74
N ILE A 141 10.34 -1.84 -4.24
CA ILE A 141 11.02 -2.50 -5.36
C ILE A 141 11.41 -3.95 -5.00
N ALA A 142 11.87 -4.17 -3.76
CA ALA A 142 12.36 -5.46 -3.31
C ALA A 142 11.26 -6.51 -3.15
N THR A 143 10.05 -6.10 -2.75
CA THR A 143 8.97 -7.02 -2.37
C THR A 143 7.76 -6.96 -3.30
N GLY A 144 7.65 -5.92 -4.13
CA GLY A 144 6.45 -5.65 -4.93
C GLY A 144 5.24 -5.25 -4.09
N ILE A 145 5.41 -4.92 -2.81
CA ILE A 145 4.33 -4.52 -1.92
C ILE A 145 3.92 -3.08 -2.21
N ILE A 146 2.61 -2.85 -2.30
CA ILE A 146 2.03 -1.51 -2.47
C ILE A 146 2.20 -0.76 -1.15
N TYR A 147 2.88 0.38 -1.19
CA TYR A 147 3.06 1.26 -0.05
C TYR A 147 2.00 2.37 0.00
N GLU A 148 1.63 2.95 -1.13
CA GLU A 148 0.64 4.03 -1.18
C GLU A 148 -0.19 3.94 -2.46
N VAL A 149 -1.44 4.40 -2.40
CA VAL A 149 -2.38 4.41 -3.53
C VAL A 149 -3.07 5.77 -3.62
N LEU A 150 -2.82 6.48 -4.71
CA LEU A 150 -3.52 7.70 -5.08
C LEU A 150 -4.55 7.35 -6.15
N ASN A 151 -5.80 7.16 -5.70
CA ASN A 151 -6.92 6.82 -6.57
C ASN A 151 -7.29 7.99 -7.48
N GLY A 152 -7.57 7.71 -8.76
CA GLY A 152 -7.98 8.72 -9.75
C GLY A 152 -6.92 9.78 -10.02
N ALA A 153 -5.65 9.49 -9.73
CA ALA A 153 -4.55 10.42 -9.93
C ALA A 153 -4.35 10.80 -11.42
N PHE A 154 -4.82 9.93 -12.32
CA PHE A 154 -4.77 10.09 -13.77
C PHE A 154 -6.15 10.24 -14.41
N ASP A 155 -7.17 10.62 -13.64
CA ASP A 155 -8.50 10.96 -14.18
C ASP A 155 -8.49 12.34 -14.90
#